data_AF-A0A8T9BBP5-F1
#
_entry.id   AF-A0A8T9BBP5-F1
#
_cell.length_a   1.000
_cell.length_b   1.000
_cell.length_c   1.000
_cell.angle_alpha   90.00
_cell.angle_beta   90.00
_cell.angle_gamma   90.00
#
_symmetry.space_group_name_H-M   'P 1'
#
loop_
_entity.id
_entity.type
_entity.pdbx_description
1 polymer ?
#
loop_
_entity_poly.entity_id
_entity_poly.type
_entity_poly.pdbx_seq_one_letter_code
_entity_poly.pdbx_strand_id
1 'polypeptide(L)'
;MSPSPLGAFEISPPLLNSSNPWATTEADLKALYSCPHTGAVTTRTSLWSGFSQHPSTHQYSFFSSSLGHATAAIDTSGAEGRGGVRELEGSSLNTLGYSPIPFEAYIAMLVRMNDAGVLNNATPKPFIVSVTGTADEVGRCYTYMARTLHEHKEGGLQLMMEINLSCPNIPDKPPPAYDSRSLIEYITVLRNAKSLSESQNHPSLHIGIKTPPYTHRAQFRALIDALEDPETLDSCPVSFITATNTLGSCLVLREDGTPALGSVSGEGIGGMAGEALHALSLGNVRIIRGMLDACGRAEVRRIGIIVSSLAQAHNLCIPSPSSKTGPRSSQLKHCAKEILAPRLQPHCQHLLVSADRHPLPSGAKDTDYGGWAWKASVKAARSKSSELAGR
;
A
#
# COMPACT_ATOMS: atom_id res chain seq x y z
N MET A 1 -28.29 14.66 17.60
CA MET A 1 -28.33 14.55 16.12
C MET A 1 -27.31 13.49 15.74
N SER A 2 -27.71 12.46 15.01
CA SER A 2 -26.77 11.48 14.47
C SER A 2 -25.77 12.21 13.56
N PRO A 3 -24.46 11.98 13.66
CA PRO A 3 -23.51 12.62 12.77
C PRO A 3 -23.88 12.26 11.32
N SER A 4 -23.95 13.27 10.46
CA SER A 4 -24.21 13.05 9.03
C SER A 4 -23.05 12.21 8.48
N PRO A 5 -23.30 11.03 7.88
CA PRO A 5 -22.23 10.24 7.34
C PRO A 5 -21.47 11.05 6.29
N LEU A 6 -20.14 11.06 6.38
CA LEU A 6 -19.28 11.58 5.32
C LEU A 6 -19.75 10.99 3.98
N GLY A 7 -19.98 11.86 2.99
CA GLY A 7 -20.37 11.45 1.65
C GLY A 7 -19.32 10.55 0.99
N ALA A 8 -19.63 9.92 -0.13
CA ALA A 8 -18.59 9.25 -0.91
C ALA A 8 -17.50 10.25 -1.32
N PHE A 9 -16.24 9.81 -1.34
CA PHE A 9 -15.14 10.61 -1.87
C PHE A 9 -14.79 10.19 -3.29
N GLU A 10 -14.24 11.14 -4.05
CA GLU A 10 -13.72 10.90 -5.39
C GLU A 10 -12.30 11.49 -5.46
N ILE A 11 -11.40 10.75 -6.10
CA ILE A 11 -10.03 11.20 -6.36
C ILE A 11 -9.89 11.23 -7.88
N SER A 12 -9.59 12.41 -8.41
CA SER A 12 -9.51 12.65 -9.85
C SER A 12 -8.26 13.48 -10.18
N PRO A 13 -7.39 13.01 -11.11
CA PRO A 13 -7.41 11.68 -11.74
C PRO A 13 -7.26 10.53 -10.71
N PRO A 14 -7.72 9.30 -11.00
CA PRO A 14 -7.76 8.17 -10.06
C PRO A 14 -6.39 7.51 -9.86
N LEU A 15 -5.35 8.32 -9.75
CA LEU A 15 -3.96 7.93 -9.58
C LEU A 15 -3.38 8.75 -8.43
N LEU A 16 -2.60 8.11 -7.58
CA LEU A 16 -1.88 8.75 -6.48
C LEU A 16 -0.60 7.98 -6.21
N ASN A 17 0.31 8.53 -5.42
CA ASN A 17 1.47 7.76 -4.97
C ASN A 17 1.09 6.85 -3.79
N SER A 18 1.87 5.78 -3.61
CA SER A 18 1.89 4.94 -2.43
C SER A 18 2.60 5.66 -1.28
N SER A 19 2.36 5.22 -0.04
CA SER A 19 3.22 5.63 1.08
C SER A 19 4.62 5.05 0.85
N ASN A 20 5.60 5.91 0.52
CA ASN A 20 6.94 5.52 0.07
C ASN A 20 7.99 6.62 0.37
N PRO A 21 9.31 6.36 0.18
CA PRO A 21 10.37 7.33 0.47
C PRO A 21 10.33 8.65 -0.30
N TRP A 22 9.72 8.68 -1.49
CA TRP A 22 9.50 9.88 -2.31
C TRP A 22 8.23 10.65 -1.92
N ALA A 23 7.76 10.46 -0.70
CA ALA A 23 6.69 11.24 -0.07
C ALA A 23 7.08 11.63 1.37
N THR A 24 8.38 11.90 1.58
CA THR A 24 8.95 12.14 2.92
C THR A 24 9.10 13.62 3.22
N THR A 25 9.66 14.40 2.29
CA THR A 25 9.98 15.81 2.52
C THR A 25 8.90 16.75 1.97
N GLU A 26 8.86 18.00 2.44
CA GLU A 26 7.96 19.02 1.87
C GLU A 26 8.17 19.21 0.36
N ALA A 27 9.41 19.08 -0.12
CA ALA A 27 9.74 19.14 -1.54
C ALA A 27 9.14 17.96 -2.33
N ASP A 28 9.16 16.75 -1.74
CA ASP A 28 8.53 15.57 -2.32
C ASP A 28 7.01 15.74 -2.40
N LEU A 29 6.39 16.14 -1.29
CA LEU A 29 4.94 16.34 -1.19
C LEU A 29 4.46 17.42 -2.15
N LYS A 30 5.20 18.53 -2.26
CA LYS A 30 4.93 19.59 -3.24
C LYS A 30 5.03 19.08 -4.68
N ALA A 31 6.07 18.30 -5.01
CA ALA A 31 6.22 17.73 -6.34
C ALA A 31 5.07 16.77 -6.70
N LEU A 32 4.67 15.91 -5.76
CA LEU A 32 3.54 15.00 -5.94
C LEU A 32 2.21 15.75 -6.07
N TYR A 33 2.01 16.80 -5.28
CA TYR A 33 0.79 17.63 -5.33
C TYR A 33 0.70 18.39 -6.65
N SER A 34 1.81 18.93 -7.15
CA SER A 34 1.87 19.66 -8.43
C SER A 34 1.79 18.75 -9.67
N CYS A 35 1.95 17.43 -9.53
CA CYS A 35 1.88 16.49 -10.65
C CYS A 35 0.45 16.45 -11.23
N PRO A 36 0.21 16.79 -12.51
CA PRO A 36 -1.15 16.81 -13.08
C PRO A 36 -1.80 15.42 -13.17
N HIS A 37 -0.99 14.35 -13.05
CA HIS A 37 -1.47 12.97 -13.13
C HIS A 37 -1.89 12.41 -11.79
N THR A 38 -1.67 13.09 -10.67
CA THR A 38 -2.15 12.64 -9.35
C THR A 38 -3.44 13.34 -8.97
N GLY A 39 -4.43 12.61 -8.45
CA GLY A 39 -5.63 13.19 -7.84
C GLY A 39 -5.54 13.33 -6.32
N ALA A 40 -4.58 12.65 -5.69
CA ALA A 40 -4.31 12.71 -4.27
C ALA A 40 -2.81 12.46 -4.00
N VAL A 41 -2.35 12.77 -2.79
CA VAL A 41 -0.96 12.54 -2.35
C VAL A 41 -0.95 11.75 -1.06
N THR A 42 -0.30 10.58 -1.02
CA THR A 42 -0.13 9.83 0.22
C THR A 42 1.20 10.18 0.87
N THR A 43 1.26 10.53 2.15
CA THR A 43 2.55 10.73 2.85
C THR A 43 3.26 9.40 3.09
N ARG A 44 4.59 9.42 3.29
CA ARG A 44 5.27 8.25 3.89
C ARG A 44 4.67 7.97 5.26
N THR A 45 4.52 6.69 5.60
CA THR A 45 3.91 6.28 6.87
C THR A 45 4.74 6.81 8.03
N SER A 46 4.12 7.64 8.88
CA SER A 46 4.76 8.25 10.05
C SER A 46 4.25 7.64 11.36
N LEU A 47 5.14 7.56 12.34
CA LEU A 47 4.81 7.33 13.75
C LEU A 47 4.60 8.68 14.46
N TRP A 48 4.03 8.66 15.67
CA TRP A 48 3.96 9.86 16.50
C TRP A 48 5.35 10.48 16.72
N SER A 49 6.32 9.63 17.05
CA SER A 49 7.75 9.97 17.13
C SER A 49 8.48 9.51 15.86
N GLY A 50 9.53 10.23 15.44
CA GLY A 50 10.30 9.88 14.24
C GLY A 50 10.93 8.48 14.33
N PHE A 51 10.93 7.74 13.22
CA PHE A 51 11.55 6.43 13.14
C PHE A 51 13.08 6.53 13.03
N SER A 52 13.80 5.80 13.88
CA SER A 52 15.26 5.74 13.84
C SER A 52 15.72 4.84 12.69
N GLN A 53 15.97 5.43 11.53
CA GLN A 53 16.47 4.72 10.36
C GLN A 53 18.01 4.71 10.31
N HIS A 54 18.54 3.70 9.63
CA HIS A 54 19.96 3.48 9.43
C HIS A 54 20.20 2.95 8.02
N PRO A 55 21.11 3.55 7.22
CA PRO A 55 21.28 3.24 5.80
C PRO A 55 21.80 1.83 5.50
N SER A 56 22.45 1.16 6.46
CA SER A 56 22.90 -0.23 6.27
C SER A 56 21.79 -1.28 6.43
N THR A 57 20.69 -0.95 7.12
CA THR A 57 19.63 -1.92 7.46
C THR A 57 18.29 -1.54 6.85
N HIS A 58 18.04 -0.25 6.61
CA HIS A 58 16.83 0.29 5.99
C HIS A 58 17.14 0.67 4.56
N GLN A 59 16.85 -0.24 3.64
CA GLN A 59 17.33 -0.19 2.28
C GLN A 59 16.22 -0.52 1.29
N TYR A 60 16.41 -0.15 0.02
CA TYR A 60 15.64 -0.70 -1.08
C TYR A 60 16.53 -1.01 -2.28
N SER A 61 16.14 -1.99 -3.07
CA SER A 61 16.70 -2.27 -4.39
C SER A 61 15.59 -2.50 -5.40
N PHE A 62 15.88 -2.23 -6.66
CA PHE A 62 15.08 -2.70 -7.78
C PHE A 62 15.65 -4.02 -8.31
N PHE A 63 14.81 -4.81 -8.97
CA PHE A 63 15.19 -6.04 -9.64
C PHE A 63 14.22 -6.39 -10.77
N SER A 64 14.66 -7.26 -11.68
CA SER A 64 13.82 -7.87 -12.71
C SER A 64 13.54 -9.33 -12.37
N SER A 65 12.27 -9.72 -12.37
CA SER A 65 11.87 -11.12 -12.18
C SER A 65 12.43 -12.05 -13.26
N SER A 66 12.74 -11.52 -14.45
CA SER A 66 13.35 -12.28 -15.54
C SER A 66 14.84 -12.53 -15.32
N LEU A 67 15.55 -11.60 -14.67
CA LEU A 67 16.97 -11.76 -14.34
C LEU A 67 17.18 -12.56 -13.05
N GLY A 68 16.22 -12.52 -12.13
CA GLY A 68 16.23 -13.31 -10.88
C GLY A 68 17.22 -12.80 -9.81
N HIS A 69 17.90 -11.67 -10.04
CA HIS A 69 18.82 -11.04 -9.10
C HIS A 69 18.75 -9.52 -9.19
N ALA A 70 19.11 -8.84 -8.10
CA ALA A 70 19.28 -7.39 -8.08
C ALA A 70 20.64 -7.03 -8.68
N THR A 71 20.66 -6.09 -9.62
CA THR A 71 21.89 -5.76 -10.34
C THR A 71 22.55 -4.48 -9.82
N ALA A 72 21.83 -3.63 -9.08
CA ALA A 72 22.36 -2.39 -8.51
C ALA A 72 23.12 -2.59 -7.19
N ALA A 73 24.18 -1.80 -7.00
CA ALA A 73 24.78 -1.61 -5.68
C ALA A 73 23.87 -0.74 -4.81
N ILE A 74 23.92 -0.94 -3.49
CA ILE A 74 23.21 -0.09 -2.53
C ILE A 74 24.13 1.05 -2.11
N ASP A 75 23.73 2.28 -2.40
CA ASP A 75 24.38 3.46 -1.85
C ASP A 75 23.90 3.68 -0.41
N THR A 76 24.84 3.69 0.54
CA THR A 76 24.58 3.87 1.98
C THR A 76 25.08 5.21 2.51
N SER A 77 25.48 6.13 1.63
CA SER A 77 25.97 7.48 2.01
C SER A 77 24.85 8.41 2.51
N GLY A 78 23.60 8.10 2.18
CA GLY A 78 22.42 8.86 2.56
C GLY A 78 21.79 8.43 3.88
N ALA A 79 20.59 8.95 4.14
CA ALA A 79 19.82 8.62 5.34
C ALA A 79 19.18 7.21 5.29
N GLU A 80 19.05 6.64 4.10
CA GLU A 80 18.59 5.27 3.87
C GLU A 80 19.39 4.66 2.70
N GLY A 81 19.49 3.34 2.64
CA GLY A 81 20.23 2.66 1.59
C GLY A 81 19.44 2.63 0.28
N ARG A 82 20.03 3.15 -0.80
CA ARG A 82 19.34 3.33 -2.08
C ARG A 82 19.97 2.52 -3.19
N GLY A 83 19.22 1.57 -3.74
CA GLY A 83 19.54 0.94 -5.00
C GLY A 83 19.33 1.90 -6.17
N GLY A 84 20.27 1.89 -7.11
CA GLY A 84 20.12 2.62 -8.37
C GLY A 84 18.91 2.14 -9.18
N VAL A 85 18.26 3.06 -9.90
CA VAL A 85 17.19 2.71 -10.84
C VAL A 85 17.83 2.19 -12.13
N ARG A 86 17.46 0.99 -12.56
CA ARG A 86 17.91 0.40 -13.83
C ARG A 86 16.73 0.11 -14.74
N GLU A 87 16.98 0.14 -16.04
CA GLU A 87 15.97 -0.19 -17.03
C GLU A 87 15.52 -1.65 -16.85
N LEU A 88 14.24 -1.93 -17.09
CA LEU A 88 13.61 -3.26 -16.98
C LEU A 88 13.53 -3.86 -15.57
N GLU A 89 14.03 -3.19 -14.53
CA GLU A 89 13.83 -3.60 -13.14
C GLU A 89 12.47 -3.13 -12.60
N GLY A 90 11.40 -3.79 -13.06
CA GLY A 90 10.00 -3.47 -12.75
C GLY A 90 9.54 -3.79 -11.31
N SER A 91 10.38 -4.49 -10.53
CA SER A 91 10.07 -4.93 -9.16
C SER A 91 11.03 -4.31 -8.14
N SER A 92 10.62 -4.30 -6.88
CA SER A 92 11.46 -3.79 -5.79
C SER A 92 11.42 -4.71 -4.57
N LEU A 93 12.53 -4.75 -3.85
CA LEU A 93 12.64 -5.33 -2.51
C LEU A 93 13.07 -4.22 -1.56
N ASN A 94 12.47 -4.15 -0.38
CA ASN A 94 12.85 -3.15 0.61
C ASN A 94 12.81 -3.68 2.05
N THR A 95 13.69 -3.15 2.89
CA THR A 95 13.73 -3.33 4.35
C THR A 95 13.50 -2.00 5.05
N LEU A 96 12.79 -1.09 4.40
CA LEU A 96 12.53 0.24 4.92
C LEU A 96 11.66 0.14 6.17
N GLY A 97 11.95 1.01 7.13
CA GLY A 97 11.05 1.25 8.25
C GLY A 97 10.08 2.39 7.94
N TYR A 98 9.59 3.03 9.00
CA TYR A 98 8.69 4.17 8.89
C TYR A 98 9.46 5.46 8.58
N SER A 99 8.74 6.57 8.48
CA SER A 99 9.33 7.88 8.25
C SER A 99 10.23 8.34 9.42
N PRO A 100 11.43 8.89 9.14
CA PRO A 100 12.23 9.54 10.17
C PRO A 100 11.62 10.87 10.64
N ILE A 101 10.76 11.46 9.82
CA ILE A 101 9.99 12.66 10.15
C ILE A 101 8.76 12.24 10.97
N PRO A 102 8.54 12.80 12.17
CA PRO A 102 7.38 12.49 13.01
C PRO A 102 6.08 13.01 12.38
N PHE A 103 4.96 12.38 12.77
CA PHE A 103 3.61 12.73 12.31
C PHE A 103 3.31 14.24 12.39
N GLU A 104 3.58 14.88 13.53
CA GLU A 104 3.27 16.31 13.72
C GLU A 104 4.05 17.20 12.74
N ALA A 105 5.26 16.80 12.37
CA ALA A 105 6.07 17.55 11.41
C ALA A 105 5.53 17.42 9.98
N TYR A 106 4.92 16.30 9.60
CA TYR A 106 4.17 16.20 8.33
C TYR A 106 2.98 17.14 8.31
N ILE A 107 2.17 17.16 9.37
CA ILE A 107 1.02 18.07 9.43
C ILE A 107 1.48 19.53 9.34
N ALA A 108 2.56 19.88 10.03
CA ALA A 108 3.16 21.21 9.93
C ALA A 108 3.66 21.54 8.51
N MET A 109 4.19 20.57 7.76
CA MET A 109 4.53 20.78 6.33
C MET A 109 3.29 21.09 5.49
N LEU A 110 2.22 20.32 5.67
CA LEU A 110 0.98 20.50 4.91
C LEU A 110 0.31 21.85 5.22
N VAL A 111 0.33 22.27 6.48
CA VAL A 111 -0.13 23.60 6.91
C VAL A 111 0.73 24.69 6.27
N ARG A 112 2.07 24.61 6.34
CA ARG A 112 2.93 25.59 5.66
C ARG A 112 2.69 25.67 4.16
N MET A 113 2.47 24.53 3.50
CA MET A 113 2.11 24.49 2.08
C MET A 113 0.76 25.19 1.82
N ASN A 114 -0.23 25.01 2.69
CA ASN A 114 -1.50 25.71 2.62
C ASN A 114 -1.34 27.22 2.76
N ASP A 115 -0.66 27.65 3.83
CA ASP A 115 -0.46 29.06 4.17
C ASP A 115 0.38 29.80 3.11
N ALA A 116 1.32 29.09 2.48
CA ALA A 116 2.10 29.61 1.35
C ALA A 116 1.32 29.62 0.01
N GLY A 117 0.04 29.24 0.01
CA GLY A 117 -0.82 29.21 -1.17
C GLY A 117 -0.49 28.10 -2.17
N VAL A 118 0.37 27.13 -1.82
CA VAL A 118 0.74 26.01 -2.70
C VAL A 118 -0.47 25.12 -2.99
N LEU A 119 -1.40 25.03 -2.04
CA LEU A 119 -2.61 24.21 -2.14
C LEU A 119 -3.79 24.93 -2.81
N ASN A 120 -3.63 26.21 -3.16
CA ASN A 120 -4.68 27.00 -3.80
C ASN A 120 -4.76 26.65 -5.30
N ASN A 121 -5.39 25.52 -5.59
CA ASN A 121 -5.61 25.03 -6.94
C ASN A 121 -7.11 25.01 -7.26
N ALA A 122 -7.47 25.17 -8.55
CA ALA A 122 -8.87 25.09 -9.00
C ALA A 122 -9.52 23.74 -8.66
N THR A 123 -8.71 22.68 -8.65
CA THR A 123 -9.08 21.34 -8.19
C THR A 123 -8.12 20.91 -7.08
N PRO A 124 -8.38 21.27 -5.81
CA PRO A 124 -7.51 20.90 -4.71
C PRO A 124 -7.53 19.38 -4.52
N LYS A 125 -6.36 18.81 -4.18
CA LYS A 125 -6.16 17.37 -3.99
C LYS A 125 -6.10 17.04 -2.50
N PRO A 126 -6.72 15.95 -2.03
CA PRO A 126 -6.51 15.51 -0.66
C PRO A 126 -5.10 14.95 -0.45
N PHE A 127 -4.55 15.23 0.73
CA PHE A 127 -3.44 14.47 1.28
C PHE A 127 -3.98 13.31 2.11
N ILE A 128 -3.58 12.09 1.75
CA ILE A 128 -3.80 10.90 2.56
C ILE A 128 -2.60 10.77 3.51
N VAL A 129 -2.78 11.20 4.76
CA VAL A 129 -1.74 11.10 5.80
C VAL A 129 -1.69 9.65 6.28
N SER A 130 -0.63 8.95 5.90
CA SER A 130 -0.40 7.55 6.27
C SER A 130 0.26 7.50 7.65
N VAL A 131 -0.35 6.81 8.61
CA VAL A 131 0.16 6.71 9.98
C VAL A 131 0.20 5.27 10.48
N THR A 132 1.02 5.02 11.49
CA THR A 132 1.02 3.80 12.28
C THR A 132 1.43 4.12 13.72
N GLY A 133 1.37 3.14 14.62
CA GLY A 133 1.66 3.28 16.05
C GLY A 133 0.78 2.33 16.86
N THR A 134 0.67 2.58 18.17
CA THR A 134 -0.37 1.95 19.00
C THR A 134 -1.76 2.45 18.61
N ALA A 135 -2.81 1.77 19.05
CA ALA A 135 -4.18 2.20 18.80
C ALA A 135 -4.43 3.63 19.34
N ASP A 136 -3.94 3.94 20.54
CA ASP A 136 -4.02 5.26 21.15
C ASP A 136 -3.28 6.34 20.35
N GLU A 137 -2.07 6.06 19.87
CA GLU A 137 -1.31 6.99 19.02
C GLU A 137 -2.04 7.27 17.70
N VAL A 138 -2.65 6.25 17.12
CA VAL A 138 -3.48 6.37 15.91
C VAL A 138 -4.72 7.24 16.18
N GLY A 139 -5.42 7.02 17.30
CA GLY A 139 -6.54 7.87 17.72
C GLY A 139 -6.12 9.33 17.95
N ARG A 140 -4.94 9.54 18.54
CA ARG A 140 -4.35 10.86 18.73
C ARG A 140 -4.03 11.55 17.40
N CYS A 141 -3.48 10.82 16.42
CA CYS A 141 -3.25 11.33 15.07
C CYS A 141 -4.56 11.82 14.44
N TYR A 142 -5.65 11.05 14.54
CA TYR A 142 -6.96 11.44 14.03
C TYR A 142 -7.42 12.78 14.63
N THR A 143 -7.45 12.88 15.97
CA THR A 143 -7.92 14.08 16.67
C THR A 143 -7.08 15.30 16.31
N TYR A 144 -5.77 15.12 16.15
CA TYR A 144 -4.86 16.18 15.73
C TYR A 144 -5.18 16.68 14.31
N MET A 145 -5.39 15.76 13.36
CA MET A 145 -5.74 16.10 11.98
C MET A 145 -7.10 16.82 11.89
N ALA A 146 -8.11 16.33 12.62
CA ALA A 146 -9.44 16.93 12.64
C ALA A 146 -9.39 18.36 13.21
N ARG A 147 -8.66 18.56 14.31
CA ARG A 147 -8.41 19.89 14.87
C ARG A 147 -7.67 20.79 13.89
N THR A 148 -6.63 20.29 13.23
CA THR A 148 -5.85 21.06 12.25
C THR A 148 -6.74 21.57 11.10
N LEU A 149 -7.61 20.71 10.55
CA LEU A 149 -8.58 21.15 9.54
C LEU A 149 -9.58 22.17 10.08
N HIS A 150 -9.95 22.08 11.37
CA HIS A 150 -10.81 23.08 11.99
C HIS A 150 -10.11 24.45 12.12
N GLU A 151 -8.83 24.46 12.44
CA GLU A 151 -8.02 25.66 12.65
C GLU A 151 -7.58 26.31 11.32
N HIS A 152 -7.34 25.49 10.29
CA HIS A 152 -6.85 25.92 8.97
C HIS A 152 -7.92 25.73 7.87
N LYS A 153 -9.14 26.24 8.12
CA LYS A 153 -10.28 26.13 7.18
C LYS A 153 -10.09 26.93 5.89
N GLU A 154 -9.23 27.95 5.92
CA GLU A 154 -8.96 28.80 4.77
C GLU A 154 -7.90 28.14 3.87
N GLY A 155 -8.12 28.18 2.56
CA GLY A 155 -7.21 27.61 1.56
C GLY A 155 -7.67 26.26 1.01
N GLY A 156 -6.71 25.50 0.48
CA GLY A 156 -6.94 24.24 -0.23
C GLY A 156 -6.62 22.97 0.56
N LEU A 157 -6.35 23.09 1.87
CA LEU A 157 -5.97 21.95 2.71
C LEU A 157 -7.12 20.94 2.84
N GLN A 158 -6.91 19.75 2.28
CA GLN A 158 -7.82 18.61 2.39
C GLN A 158 -7.04 17.42 2.94
N LEU A 159 -7.52 16.83 4.04
CA LEU A 159 -6.87 15.70 4.69
C LEU A 159 -7.78 14.47 4.70
N MET A 160 -7.16 13.32 4.44
CA MET A 160 -7.68 11.98 4.69
C MET A 160 -6.64 11.22 5.52
N MET A 161 -7.06 10.19 6.24
CA MET A 161 -6.18 9.38 7.07
C MET A 161 -6.10 7.96 6.52
N GLU A 162 -4.90 7.40 6.41
CA GLU A 162 -4.68 5.98 6.13
C GLU A 162 -3.92 5.37 7.33
N ILE A 163 -4.46 4.32 7.94
CA ILE A 163 -3.75 3.56 8.97
C ILE A 163 -3.04 2.36 8.35
N ASN A 164 -1.72 2.31 8.50
CA ASN A 164 -0.89 1.25 7.94
C ASN A 164 -0.62 0.16 8.97
N LEU A 165 -1.48 -0.85 8.98
CA LEU A 165 -1.42 -2.00 9.88
C LEU A 165 -0.77 -3.24 9.24
N SER A 166 -0.06 -3.06 8.12
CA SER A 166 0.54 -4.14 7.34
C SER A 166 1.93 -4.56 7.82
N CYS A 167 2.58 -3.72 8.62
CA CYS A 167 3.89 -3.97 9.18
C CYS A 167 3.76 -4.34 10.67
N PRO A 168 4.70 -5.10 11.24
CA PRO A 168 4.69 -5.37 12.66
C PRO A 168 4.91 -4.05 13.42
N ASN A 169 3.91 -3.64 14.21
CA ASN A 169 4.05 -2.51 15.13
C ASN A 169 4.68 -2.95 16.46
N ILE A 170 4.70 -4.26 16.73
CA ILE A 170 5.23 -4.88 17.94
C ILE A 170 6.20 -5.99 17.48
N PRO A 171 7.45 -6.03 18.00
CA PRO A 171 8.37 -7.14 17.75
C PRO A 171 7.69 -8.49 18.02
N ASP A 172 7.93 -9.47 17.16
CA ASP A 172 7.46 -10.86 17.29
C ASP A 172 5.94 -11.07 17.24
N LYS A 173 5.15 -10.05 16.86
CA LYS A 173 3.72 -10.22 16.55
C LYS A 173 3.47 -10.13 15.05
N PRO A 174 2.53 -10.93 14.51
CA PRO A 174 2.07 -10.73 13.14
C PRO A 174 1.49 -9.31 12.99
N PRO A 175 1.58 -8.70 11.79
CA PRO A 175 0.94 -7.41 11.54
C PRO A 175 -0.53 -7.37 11.99
N PRO A 176 -0.99 -6.29 12.65
CA PRO A 176 -2.35 -6.20 13.18
C PRO A 176 -3.44 -6.46 12.13
N ALA A 177 -3.20 -6.13 10.86
CA ALA A 177 -4.16 -6.36 9.79
C ALA A 177 -4.38 -7.84 9.41
N TYR A 178 -3.67 -8.79 10.02
CA TYR A 178 -3.95 -10.22 9.88
C TYR A 178 -4.86 -10.77 10.98
N ASP A 179 -5.15 -10.00 12.02
CA ASP A 179 -5.90 -10.42 13.20
C ASP A 179 -7.15 -9.55 13.39
N SER A 180 -8.33 -10.19 13.43
CA SER A 180 -9.61 -9.48 13.54
C SER A 180 -9.72 -8.68 14.82
N ARG A 181 -9.28 -9.23 15.95
CA ARG A 181 -9.34 -8.55 17.25
C ARG A 181 -8.49 -7.28 17.26
N SER A 182 -7.28 -7.36 16.73
CA SER A 182 -6.40 -6.21 16.57
C SER A 182 -7.04 -5.15 15.66
N LEU A 183 -7.64 -5.54 14.53
CA LEU A 183 -8.36 -4.60 13.68
C LEU A 183 -9.52 -3.89 14.40
N ILE A 184 -10.32 -4.64 15.17
CA ILE A 184 -11.43 -4.09 15.97
C ILE A 184 -10.93 -3.06 16.98
N GLU A 185 -9.78 -3.28 17.62
CA GLU A 185 -9.16 -2.33 18.54
C GLU A 185 -8.89 -0.97 17.86
N TYR A 186 -8.20 -0.97 16.72
CA TYR A 186 -7.92 0.26 15.98
C TYR A 186 -9.19 0.94 15.45
N ILE A 187 -10.14 0.15 14.91
CA ILE A 187 -11.42 0.68 14.41
C ILE A 187 -12.20 1.35 15.55
N THR A 188 -12.22 0.74 16.73
CA THR A 188 -12.91 1.27 17.92
C THR A 188 -12.29 2.59 18.39
N VAL A 189 -10.96 2.67 18.47
CA VAL A 189 -10.28 3.91 18.85
C VAL A 189 -10.53 5.02 17.83
N LEU A 190 -10.49 4.73 16.53
CA LEU A 190 -10.77 5.70 15.48
C LEU A 190 -12.21 6.20 15.51
N ARG A 191 -13.17 5.31 15.78
CA ARG A 191 -14.57 5.67 15.99
C ARG A 191 -14.70 6.64 17.16
N ASN A 192 -14.07 6.34 18.29
CA ASN A 192 -14.15 7.18 19.48
C ASN A 192 -13.50 8.55 19.24
N ALA A 193 -12.33 8.59 18.58
CA ALA A 193 -11.65 9.83 18.21
C ALA A 193 -12.48 10.69 17.23
N LYS A 194 -13.15 10.05 16.27
CA LYS A 194 -14.10 10.69 15.35
C LYS A 194 -15.29 11.29 16.09
N SER A 195 -15.98 10.52 16.92
CA SER A 195 -17.12 11.01 17.70
C SER A 195 -16.73 12.16 18.64
N LEU A 196 -15.56 12.09 19.26
CA LEU A 196 -15.05 13.16 20.11
C LEU A 196 -14.78 14.43 19.30
N SER A 197 -14.13 14.32 18.14
CA SER A 197 -13.84 15.45 17.27
C SER A 197 -15.13 16.10 16.73
N GLU A 198 -16.12 15.31 16.36
CA GLU A 198 -17.44 15.79 15.94
C GLU A 198 -18.18 16.51 17.08
N SER A 199 -18.06 16.02 18.32
CA SER A 199 -18.64 16.70 19.50
C SER A 199 -18.02 18.08 19.76
N GLN A 200 -16.79 18.30 19.28
CA GLN A 200 -16.05 19.56 19.32
C GLN A 200 -16.23 20.41 18.06
N ASN A 201 -17.15 20.04 17.15
CA ASN A 201 -17.40 20.72 15.89
C ASN A 201 -16.16 20.76 14.96
N HIS A 202 -15.27 19.78 15.08
CA HIS A 202 -14.20 19.55 14.11
C HIS A 202 -14.75 18.82 12.88
N PRO A 203 -14.20 19.10 11.68
CA PRO A 203 -14.59 18.39 10.47
C PRO A 203 -14.19 16.92 10.54
N SER A 204 -15.03 16.09 9.93
CA SER A 204 -14.89 14.65 9.90
C SER A 204 -13.92 14.25 8.78
N LEU A 205 -13.02 13.29 9.04
CA LEU A 205 -12.03 12.80 8.07
C LEU A 205 -12.46 11.47 7.45
N HIS A 206 -12.14 11.26 6.16
CA HIS A 206 -12.13 9.92 5.58
C HIS A 206 -10.97 9.12 6.17
N ILE A 207 -11.26 7.89 6.60
CA ILE A 207 -10.28 6.98 7.19
C ILE A 207 -10.17 5.75 6.30
N GLY A 208 -8.96 5.26 6.06
CA GLY A 208 -8.77 3.99 5.39
C GLY A 208 -7.75 3.09 6.06
N ILE A 209 -7.82 1.81 5.72
CA ILE A 209 -6.92 0.77 6.23
C ILE A 209 -6.02 0.30 5.10
N LYS A 210 -4.70 0.39 5.27
CA LYS A 210 -3.75 -0.24 4.36
C LYS A 210 -3.48 -1.68 4.79
N THR A 211 -3.89 -2.63 3.96
CA THR A 211 -3.79 -4.06 4.24
C THR A 211 -2.50 -4.64 3.66
N PRO A 212 -1.91 -5.65 4.32
CA PRO A 212 -0.86 -6.44 3.70
C PRO A 212 -1.47 -7.30 2.58
N PRO A 213 -0.65 -7.92 1.73
CA PRO A 213 -1.15 -8.95 0.84
C PRO A 213 -1.69 -10.13 1.65
N TYR A 214 -2.96 -10.44 1.49
CA TYR A 214 -3.57 -11.66 1.98
C TYR A 214 -3.35 -12.79 0.97
N THR A 215 -2.98 -13.97 1.47
CA THR A 215 -2.60 -15.14 0.68
C THR A 215 -3.55 -16.31 0.90
N HIS A 216 -4.41 -16.27 1.93
CA HIS A 216 -5.41 -17.30 2.17
C HIS A 216 -6.71 -16.72 2.75
N ARG A 217 -7.81 -17.47 2.56
CA ARG A 217 -9.19 -17.00 2.82
C ARG A 217 -9.45 -16.52 4.26
N ALA A 218 -8.77 -17.08 5.25
CA ALA A 218 -8.97 -16.70 6.65
C ALA A 218 -8.53 -15.25 6.93
N GLN A 219 -7.48 -14.75 6.26
CA GLN A 219 -7.05 -13.35 6.42
C GLN A 219 -8.08 -12.38 5.85
N PHE A 220 -8.66 -12.70 4.69
CA PHE A 220 -9.75 -11.91 4.12
C PHE A 220 -10.98 -11.88 5.03
N ARG A 221 -11.34 -13.03 5.62
CA ARG A 221 -12.44 -13.12 6.59
C ARG A 221 -12.16 -12.27 7.82
N ALA A 222 -10.96 -12.35 8.40
CA ALA A 222 -10.59 -11.56 9.56
C ALA A 222 -10.79 -10.05 9.34
N LEU A 223 -10.48 -9.53 8.14
CA LEU A 223 -10.75 -8.14 7.78
C LEU A 223 -12.26 -7.83 7.76
N ILE A 224 -13.05 -8.67 7.09
CA ILE A 224 -14.49 -8.42 6.94
C ILE A 224 -15.23 -8.60 8.26
N ASP A 225 -14.86 -9.62 9.05
CA ASP A 225 -15.42 -9.85 10.39
C ASP A 225 -15.17 -8.64 11.29
N ALA A 226 -13.97 -8.02 11.23
CA ALA A 226 -13.67 -6.81 11.98
C ALA A 226 -14.47 -5.58 11.51
N LEU A 227 -14.78 -5.48 10.21
CA LEU A 227 -15.58 -4.39 9.64
C LEU A 227 -17.09 -4.56 9.91
N GLU A 228 -17.55 -5.80 10.09
CA GLU A 228 -18.92 -6.14 10.47
C GLU A 228 -19.08 -6.39 11.98
N ASP A 229 -18.05 -6.12 12.79
CA ASP A 229 -18.07 -6.41 14.22
C ASP A 229 -19.05 -5.50 14.99
N PRO A 230 -20.01 -6.04 15.77
CA PRO A 230 -21.03 -5.30 16.51
C PRO A 230 -20.55 -4.12 17.33
N GLU A 231 -19.36 -4.19 17.90
CA GLU A 231 -18.79 -3.09 18.69
C GLU A 231 -18.47 -1.87 17.82
N THR A 232 -18.31 -2.07 16.51
CA THR A 232 -17.97 -1.05 15.52
C THR A 232 -19.15 -0.71 14.58
N LEU A 233 -20.25 -1.47 14.61
CA LEU A 233 -21.28 -1.51 13.58
C LEU A 233 -22.07 -0.22 13.35
N ASP A 234 -22.48 0.48 14.41
CA ASP A 234 -23.38 1.64 14.26
C ASP A 234 -22.69 2.87 13.64
N SER A 235 -21.35 2.83 13.57
CA SER A 235 -20.54 3.96 13.09
C SER A 235 -19.15 3.53 12.63
N CYS A 236 -19.06 2.47 11.81
CA CYS A 236 -17.78 2.04 11.24
C CYS A 236 -17.11 3.24 10.54
N PRO A 237 -15.96 3.71 11.04
CA PRO A 237 -15.38 4.98 10.59
C PRO A 237 -14.58 4.81 9.28
N VAL A 238 -14.38 3.57 8.83
CA VAL A 238 -13.59 3.21 7.65
C VAL A 238 -14.37 3.57 6.38
N SER A 239 -13.76 4.37 5.54
CA SER A 239 -14.27 4.82 4.23
C SER A 239 -13.59 4.10 3.07
N PHE A 240 -12.36 3.62 3.23
CA PHE A 240 -11.63 2.93 2.16
C PHE A 240 -10.61 1.89 2.66
N ILE A 241 -10.19 1.00 1.78
CA ILE A 241 -9.10 0.06 1.99
C ILE A 241 -8.04 0.30 0.92
N THR A 242 -6.78 0.40 1.33
CA THR A 242 -5.64 0.38 0.41
C THR A 242 -5.10 -1.05 0.32
N ALA A 243 -5.27 -1.70 -0.83
CA ALA A 243 -4.82 -3.06 -1.10
C ALA A 243 -3.80 -3.07 -2.24
N THR A 244 -2.53 -3.44 -2.04
CA THR A 244 -1.91 -3.97 -0.83
C THR A 244 -0.64 -3.19 -0.46
N ASN A 245 -0.10 -3.44 0.73
CA ASN A 245 1.29 -3.13 1.03
C ASN A 245 2.23 -4.15 0.34
N THR A 246 3.54 -4.03 0.57
CA THR A 246 4.53 -4.99 0.06
C THR A 246 4.33 -6.38 0.64
N LEU A 247 4.67 -7.44 -0.10
CA LEU A 247 4.69 -8.81 0.42
C LEU A 247 5.96 -9.04 1.21
N GLY A 248 5.83 -9.26 2.52
CA GLY A 248 6.96 -9.59 3.39
C GLY A 248 7.57 -10.97 3.09
N SER A 249 8.64 -11.29 3.82
CA SER A 249 9.32 -12.59 3.75
C SER A 249 9.85 -12.95 2.34
N CYS A 250 10.23 -11.94 1.56
CA CYS A 250 10.82 -12.12 0.24
C CYS A 250 12.35 -11.93 0.30
N LEU A 251 13.07 -12.63 -0.57
CA LEU A 251 14.52 -12.54 -0.72
C LEU A 251 14.87 -12.30 -2.19
N VAL A 252 15.78 -11.36 -2.43
CA VAL A 252 16.42 -11.17 -3.73
C VAL A 252 17.92 -11.25 -3.49
N LEU A 253 18.61 -12.02 -4.33
CA LEU A 253 20.05 -12.20 -4.26
C LEU A 253 20.76 -11.29 -5.27
N ARG A 254 22.04 -11.06 -5.04
CA ARG A 254 23.00 -10.56 -6.02
C ARG A 254 23.48 -11.70 -6.91
N GLU A 255 24.22 -11.37 -7.96
CA GLU A 255 24.82 -12.35 -8.87
C GLU A 255 25.76 -13.33 -8.15
N ASP A 256 26.45 -12.87 -7.10
CA ASP A 256 27.35 -13.69 -6.27
C ASP A 256 26.62 -14.57 -5.23
N GLY A 257 25.29 -14.56 -5.22
CA GLY A 257 24.46 -15.34 -4.29
C GLY A 257 24.29 -14.73 -2.90
N THR A 258 24.85 -13.55 -2.64
CA THR A 258 24.63 -12.83 -1.37
C THR A 258 23.29 -12.07 -1.37
N PRO A 259 22.70 -11.78 -0.21
CA PRO A 259 21.47 -10.98 -0.15
C PRO A 259 21.65 -9.58 -0.79
N ALA A 260 20.65 -9.13 -1.52
CA ALA A 260 20.68 -7.80 -2.14
C ALA A 260 20.69 -6.66 -1.11
N LEU A 261 20.12 -6.89 0.07
CA LEU A 261 19.95 -5.92 1.17
C LEU A 261 20.59 -6.44 2.46
N GLY A 262 21.01 -5.53 3.35
CA GLY A 262 21.57 -5.88 4.65
C GLY A 262 20.53 -6.39 5.66
N SER A 263 19.34 -5.75 5.75
CA SER A 263 18.30 -5.95 6.77
C SER A 263 18.79 -5.87 8.24
N VAL A 264 17.86 -5.75 9.20
CA VAL A 264 18.21 -5.78 10.63
C VAL A 264 18.64 -7.18 11.09
N SER A 265 18.09 -8.23 10.48
CA SER A 265 18.46 -9.62 10.77
C SER A 265 19.77 -10.06 10.11
N GLY A 266 20.30 -9.29 9.15
CA GLY A 266 21.45 -9.69 8.34
C GLY A 266 21.09 -10.62 7.17
N GLU A 267 19.83 -11.08 7.08
CA GLU A 267 19.39 -12.07 6.09
C GLU A 267 18.94 -11.44 4.77
N GLY A 268 18.79 -10.11 4.73
CA GLY A 268 18.28 -9.39 3.55
C GLY A 268 16.81 -9.64 3.20
N ILE A 269 16.06 -10.31 4.09
CA ILE A 269 14.62 -10.53 3.95
C ILE A 269 13.88 -9.19 4.01
N GLY A 270 13.01 -8.95 3.03
CA GLY A 270 12.30 -7.69 2.88
C GLY A 270 10.91 -7.81 2.25
N GLY A 271 10.28 -6.65 2.08
CA GLY A 271 9.01 -6.48 1.40
C GLY A 271 9.19 -6.34 -0.11
N MET A 272 8.57 -7.24 -0.88
CA MET A 272 8.55 -7.19 -2.34
C MET A 272 7.35 -6.39 -2.85
N ALA A 273 7.56 -5.59 -3.90
CA ALA A 273 6.53 -4.85 -4.62
C ALA A 273 6.85 -4.75 -6.12
N GLY A 274 5.98 -4.07 -6.87
CA GLY A 274 6.10 -3.89 -8.32
C GLY A 274 5.49 -5.04 -9.12
N GLU A 275 6.03 -5.30 -10.30
CA GLU A 275 5.48 -6.31 -11.23
C GLU A 275 5.36 -7.71 -10.60
N ALA A 276 6.34 -8.11 -9.78
CA ALA A 276 6.33 -9.41 -9.08
C ALA A 276 5.15 -9.59 -8.10
N LEU A 277 4.56 -8.50 -7.60
CA LEU A 277 3.43 -8.54 -6.67
C LEU A 277 2.06 -8.43 -7.38
N HIS A 278 2.04 -7.98 -8.63
CA HIS A 278 0.84 -7.45 -9.28
C HIS A 278 -0.36 -8.41 -9.26
N ALA A 279 -0.17 -9.68 -9.65
CA ALA A 279 -1.26 -10.66 -9.68
C ALA A 279 -1.86 -10.92 -8.29
N LEU A 280 -1.02 -10.94 -7.24
CA LEU A 280 -1.48 -11.10 -5.86
C LEU A 280 -2.29 -9.88 -5.40
N SER A 281 -1.85 -8.67 -5.73
CA SER A 281 -2.59 -7.43 -5.43
C SER A 281 -3.94 -7.39 -6.13
N LEU A 282 -4.02 -7.77 -7.42
CA LEU A 282 -5.30 -7.88 -8.15
C LEU A 282 -6.25 -8.87 -7.50
N GLY A 283 -5.75 -10.05 -7.09
CA GLY A 283 -6.53 -11.04 -6.36
C GLY A 283 -7.07 -10.49 -5.04
N ASN A 284 -6.23 -9.78 -4.28
CA ASN A 284 -6.62 -9.14 -3.03
C ASN A 284 -7.78 -8.16 -3.24
N VAL A 285 -7.63 -7.27 -4.22
CA VAL A 285 -8.65 -6.28 -4.57
C VAL A 285 -9.96 -6.94 -4.99
N ARG A 286 -9.91 -7.93 -5.88
CA ARG A 286 -11.10 -8.64 -6.37
C ARG A 286 -11.86 -9.37 -5.26
N ILE A 287 -11.12 -10.01 -4.35
CA ILE A 287 -11.69 -10.77 -3.24
C ILE A 287 -12.26 -9.82 -2.18
N ILE A 288 -11.50 -8.81 -1.74
CA ILE A 288 -11.97 -7.81 -0.77
C ILE A 288 -13.22 -7.13 -1.30
N ARG A 289 -13.22 -6.66 -2.55
CA ARG A 289 -14.40 -6.04 -3.18
C ARG A 289 -15.61 -6.97 -3.14
N GLY A 290 -15.44 -8.21 -3.58
CA GLY A 290 -16.51 -9.20 -3.61
C GLY A 290 -17.06 -9.55 -2.23
N MET A 291 -16.21 -9.60 -1.20
CA MET A 291 -16.65 -9.84 0.17
C MET A 291 -17.37 -8.62 0.76
N LEU A 292 -16.85 -7.41 0.54
CA LEU A 292 -17.54 -6.18 0.93
C LEU A 292 -18.91 -6.06 0.27
N ASP A 293 -19.04 -6.40 -1.01
CA ASP A 293 -20.31 -6.34 -1.75
C ASP A 293 -21.34 -7.35 -1.21
N ALA A 294 -20.87 -8.49 -0.68
CA ALA A 294 -21.70 -9.53 -0.10
C ALA A 294 -22.11 -9.24 1.36
N CYS A 295 -21.50 -8.24 2.01
CA CYS A 295 -21.84 -7.84 3.38
C CYS A 295 -23.31 -7.40 3.47
N GLY A 296 -23.98 -7.76 4.56
CA GLY A 296 -25.38 -7.42 4.80
C GLY A 296 -25.62 -5.92 4.95
N ARG A 297 -24.55 -5.17 5.20
CA ARG A 297 -24.53 -3.78 5.65
C ARG A 297 -24.14 -2.77 4.56
N ALA A 298 -24.95 -1.72 4.39
CA ALA A 298 -24.78 -0.74 3.32
C ALA A 298 -23.55 0.15 3.52
N GLU A 299 -23.21 0.44 4.78
CA GLU A 299 -22.02 1.15 5.20
C GLU A 299 -20.74 0.39 4.81
N VAL A 300 -20.68 -0.91 5.07
CA VAL A 300 -19.53 -1.76 4.70
C VAL A 300 -19.44 -1.93 3.18
N ARG A 301 -20.57 -2.14 2.48
CA ARG A 301 -20.61 -2.21 1.02
C ARG A 301 -20.04 -0.96 0.34
N ARG A 302 -20.18 0.22 0.95
CA ARG A 302 -19.71 1.50 0.38
C ARG A 302 -18.23 1.79 0.59
N ILE A 303 -17.50 1.00 1.38
CA ILE A 303 -16.06 1.18 1.59
C ILE A 303 -15.34 1.11 0.24
N GLY A 304 -14.60 2.15 -0.14
CA GLY A 304 -13.83 2.20 -1.40
C GLY A 304 -12.57 1.33 -1.38
N ILE A 305 -11.99 1.03 -2.56
CA ILE A 305 -10.69 0.35 -2.64
C ILE A 305 -9.71 1.19 -3.45
N ILE A 306 -8.56 1.49 -2.82
CA ILE A 306 -7.37 2.03 -3.45
C ILE A 306 -6.42 0.86 -3.72
N VAL A 307 -6.00 0.70 -4.97
CA VAL A 307 -5.11 -0.37 -5.44
C VAL A 307 -3.67 0.10 -5.44
N SER A 308 -2.76 -0.68 -4.87
CA SER A 308 -1.32 -0.48 -5.07
C SER A 308 -0.84 -1.35 -6.23
N SER A 309 -0.73 -0.77 -7.43
CA SER A 309 -0.22 -1.46 -8.62
C SER A 309 0.64 -0.53 -9.47
N LEU A 310 1.46 -1.12 -10.34
CA LEU A 310 2.16 -0.35 -11.36
C LEU A 310 1.12 0.30 -12.28
N ALA A 311 1.26 1.61 -12.53
CA ALA A 311 0.39 2.33 -13.45
C ALA A 311 0.73 1.95 -14.90
N GLN A 312 0.23 0.80 -15.36
CA GLN A 312 0.34 0.39 -16.78
C GLN A 312 -0.67 1.13 -17.66
N ALA A 313 -1.86 1.47 -17.12
CA ALA A 313 -2.99 1.96 -17.91
C ALA A 313 -2.82 3.39 -18.48
N HIS A 314 -1.86 4.17 -17.98
CA HIS A 314 -1.76 5.61 -18.29
C HIS A 314 -0.59 6.01 -19.21
N ASN A 315 0.07 5.08 -19.91
CA ASN A 315 1.24 5.39 -20.75
C ASN A 315 2.29 6.27 -20.05
N LEU A 316 2.37 6.17 -18.72
CA LEU A 316 3.52 6.66 -17.97
C LEU A 316 4.67 5.76 -18.43
N CYS A 317 5.40 6.16 -19.46
CA CYS A 317 6.57 5.46 -20.00
C CYS A 317 7.83 6.00 -19.33
N ILE A 318 8.88 5.18 -19.19
CA ILE A 318 10.15 5.68 -18.64
C ILE A 318 10.63 6.67 -19.70
N PRO A 319 10.76 7.97 -19.41
CA PRO A 319 11.32 8.86 -20.40
C PRO A 319 12.69 8.33 -20.81
N SER A 320 12.95 8.20 -22.11
CA SER A 320 14.27 7.87 -22.63
C SER A 320 15.30 8.82 -22.01
N PRO A 321 16.53 8.36 -21.66
CA PRO A 321 17.56 9.15 -20.98
C PRO A 321 17.98 10.43 -21.72
N SER A 322 17.51 10.65 -22.94
CA SER A 322 17.69 11.89 -23.71
C SER A 322 16.73 13.03 -23.34
N SER A 323 15.65 12.75 -22.60
CA SER A 323 14.71 13.79 -22.18
C SER A 323 15.08 14.35 -20.80
N LYS A 324 15.13 15.68 -20.68
CA LYS A 324 15.49 16.44 -19.47
C LYS A 324 14.52 16.27 -18.28
N THR A 325 13.68 15.24 -18.28
CA THR A 325 12.87 14.88 -17.11
C THR A 325 13.74 14.02 -16.20
N GLY A 326 14.16 14.59 -15.06
CA GLY A 326 15.07 13.94 -14.13
C GLY A 326 14.57 12.59 -13.56
N PRO A 327 15.40 11.90 -12.76
CA PRO A 327 15.16 10.55 -12.21
C PRO A 327 13.85 10.34 -11.41
N ARG A 328 13.04 11.39 -11.21
CA ARG A 328 11.80 11.39 -10.42
C ARG A 328 10.61 10.79 -11.17
N SER A 329 10.56 10.87 -12.51
CA SER A 329 9.44 10.34 -13.31
C SER A 329 9.45 8.82 -13.44
N SER A 330 10.63 8.18 -13.47
CA SER A 330 10.78 6.71 -13.36
C SER A 330 10.38 6.20 -11.97
N GLN A 331 10.75 6.92 -10.91
CA GLN A 331 10.44 6.57 -9.51
C GLN A 331 8.93 6.60 -9.21
N LEU A 332 8.18 7.54 -9.79
CA LEU A 332 6.72 7.64 -9.65
C LEU A 332 5.98 6.39 -10.15
N LYS A 333 6.49 5.69 -11.18
CA LYS A 333 5.86 4.48 -11.73
C LYS A 333 5.89 3.29 -10.78
N HIS A 334 7.00 3.10 -10.08
CA HIS A 334 7.19 1.98 -9.15
C HIS A 334 6.37 2.13 -7.87
N CYS A 335 5.88 3.34 -7.60
CA CYS A 335 5.19 3.67 -6.37
C CYS A 335 3.78 4.20 -6.60
N ALA A 336 3.20 4.08 -7.79
CA ALA A 336 1.84 4.54 -8.02
C ALA A 336 0.78 3.62 -7.37
N LYS A 337 -0.39 4.18 -7.08
CA LYS A 337 -1.63 3.54 -6.68
C LYS A 337 -2.75 4.03 -7.60
N GLU A 338 -3.72 3.18 -7.91
CA GLU A 338 -4.92 3.51 -8.70
C GLU A 338 -6.19 3.26 -7.87
N ILE A 339 -7.36 3.75 -8.29
CA ILE A 339 -8.61 3.59 -7.51
C ILE A 339 -9.65 2.80 -8.30
N LEU A 340 -10.27 1.81 -7.66
CA LEU A 340 -11.43 1.11 -8.22
C LEU A 340 -12.73 1.67 -7.63
N ALA A 341 -13.43 2.48 -8.42
CA ALA A 341 -14.81 2.87 -8.12
C ALA A 341 -15.77 1.70 -8.39
N PRO A 342 -16.97 1.65 -7.77
CA PRO A 342 -17.98 0.60 -8.03
C PRO A 342 -18.37 0.43 -9.51
N ARG A 343 -18.20 1.47 -10.33
CA ARG A 343 -18.44 1.44 -11.79
C ARG A 343 -17.21 1.06 -12.63
N LEU A 344 -16.02 1.05 -12.03
CA LEU A 344 -14.74 0.73 -12.65
C LEU A 344 -14.25 -0.65 -12.17
N GLN A 345 -15.16 -1.63 -12.05
CA GLN A 345 -14.67 -3.02 -12.07
C GLN A 345 -14.01 -3.21 -13.45
N PRO A 346 -12.73 -3.60 -13.51
CA PRO A 346 -12.13 -3.92 -14.79
C PRO A 346 -13.00 -5.01 -15.41
N HIS A 347 -13.63 -4.72 -16.55
CA HIS A 347 -13.97 -5.76 -17.48
C HIS A 347 -12.64 -6.43 -17.78
N CYS A 348 -12.38 -7.61 -17.21
CA CYS A 348 -11.41 -8.53 -17.76
C CYS A 348 -11.88 -8.82 -19.18
N GLN A 349 -11.49 -7.96 -20.13
CA GLN A 349 -11.53 -8.33 -21.53
C GLN A 349 -10.66 -9.58 -21.62
N HIS A 350 -11.32 -10.67 -21.98
CA HIS A 350 -10.67 -11.90 -22.38
C HIS A 350 -9.68 -11.58 -23.52
N LEU A 351 -8.44 -11.23 -23.18
CA LEU A 351 -7.29 -11.50 -24.04
C LEU A 351 -7.02 -13.01 -23.92
N LEU A 352 -7.97 -13.79 -24.42
CA LEU A 352 -7.69 -15.12 -24.94
C LEU A 352 -6.76 -14.89 -26.12
N VAL A 353 -5.48 -15.19 -25.91
CA VAL A 353 -4.57 -15.49 -27.01
C VAL A 353 -5.27 -16.53 -27.89
N SER A 354 -5.37 -16.26 -29.20
CA SER A 354 -6.06 -17.13 -30.15
C SER A 354 -5.55 -18.56 -30.02
N ALA A 355 -6.46 -19.48 -29.71
CA ALA A 355 -6.22 -20.90 -29.61
C ALA A 355 -6.08 -21.53 -30.99
N ASP A 356 -5.04 -21.17 -31.73
CA ASP A 356 -4.62 -21.91 -32.91
C ASP A 356 -3.13 -22.24 -32.76
N ARG A 357 -2.87 -23.54 -32.54
CA ARG A 357 -1.57 -24.23 -32.41
C ARG A 357 -1.04 -24.47 -31.00
N HIS A 358 -1.79 -25.18 -30.15
CA HIS A 358 -1.19 -26.19 -29.26
C HIS A 358 -2.20 -27.33 -29.04
N PRO A 359 -1.77 -28.61 -29.06
CA PRO A 359 -2.67 -29.76 -28.93
C PRO A 359 -3.28 -29.78 -27.52
N LEU A 360 -4.61 -29.78 -27.45
CA LEU A 360 -5.37 -29.98 -26.22
C LEU A 360 -5.31 -31.46 -25.80
N PRO A 361 -5.15 -31.77 -24.50
CA PRO A 361 -5.19 -33.15 -23.99
C PRO A 361 -6.62 -33.71 -24.10
N SER A 362 -6.76 -34.97 -24.52
CA SER A 362 -8.07 -35.58 -24.84
C SER A 362 -8.36 -36.86 -24.05
N GLY A 363 -7.78 -37.03 -22.86
CA GLY A 363 -7.96 -38.24 -22.04
C GLY A 363 -8.45 -37.96 -20.62
N ALA A 364 -9.23 -38.88 -20.05
CA ALA A 364 -9.72 -38.85 -18.67
C ALA A 364 -8.62 -38.89 -17.59
N LYS A 365 -7.34 -39.04 -17.98
CA LYS A 365 -6.18 -38.87 -17.10
C LYS A 365 -5.70 -37.42 -16.98
N ASP A 366 -6.15 -36.51 -17.85
CA ASP A 366 -5.70 -35.12 -17.91
C ASP A 366 -6.64 -34.14 -17.18
N THR A 367 -7.76 -34.63 -16.64
CA THR A 367 -8.83 -33.79 -16.03
C THR A 367 -9.00 -33.99 -14.52
N ASP A 368 -8.15 -34.77 -13.86
CA ASP A 368 -8.28 -35.02 -12.42
C ASP A 368 -6.99 -34.64 -11.70
N TYR A 369 -7.00 -33.42 -11.15
CA TYR A 369 -6.17 -32.77 -10.12
C TYR A 369 -6.00 -31.29 -10.50
N GLY A 370 -6.94 -30.47 -10.01
CA GLY A 370 -6.90 -29.02 -10.18
C GLY A 370 -5.62 -28.42 -9.61
N GLY A 371 -4.86 -27.71 -10.45
CA GLY A 371 -3.67 -26.97 -10.06
C GLY A 371 -3.02 -26.29 -11.26
N TRP A 372 -3.32 -25.00 -11.48
CA TRP A 372 -2.57 -24.18 -12.42
C TRP A 372 -1.22 -23.83 -11.79
N ALA A 373 -0.14 -24.48 -12.23
CA ALA A 373 1.24 -24.13 -11.89
C ALA A 373 2.11 -24.14 -13.15
N TRP A 374 2.87 -23.07 -13.34
CA TRP A 374 3.84 -22.94 -14.43
C TRP A 374 5.04 -23.86 -14.20
N LYS A 375 5.55 -24.46 -15.28
CA LYS A 375 6.74 -25.33 -15.27
C LYS A 375 8.00 -24.49 -15.07
N ALA A 376 8.48 -24.38 -13.83
CA ALA A 376 9.85 -23.97 -13.53
C ALA A 376 10.74 -25.23 -13.47
N SER A 377 11.80 -25.27 -14.28
CA SER A 377 12.80 -26.34 -14.20
C SER A 377 13.75 -26.08 -13.03
N VAL A 378 13.44 -26.65 -11.87
CA VAL A 378 14.36 -26.72 -10.73
C VAL A 378 15.27 -27.93 -10.92
N LYS A 379 16.58 -27.73 -11.10
CA LYS A 379 17.57 -28.81 -10.94
C LYS A 379 17.76 -29.06 -9.44
N ALA A 380 17.05 -30.05 -8.90
CA ALA A 380 17.26 -30.50 -7.54
C ALA A 380 18.49 -31.42 -7.44
N ALA A 381 19.42 -31.11 -6.53
CA ALA A 381 20.37 -32.10 -6.02
C ALA A 381 19.59 -33.12 -5.17
N ARG A 382 19.82 -34.42 -5.43
CA ARG A 382 19.13 -35.53 -4.75
C ARG A 382 19.28 -35.44 -3.23
N SER A 383 18.17 -35.43 -2.48
CA SER A 383 18.17 -35.84 -1.07
C SER A 383 17.78 -37.32 -0.98
N LYS A 384 18.50 -38.08 -0.14
CA LYS A 384 18.24 -39.49 0.19
C LYS A 384 17.46 -39.54 1.50
N SER A 385 16.14 -39.47 1.46
CA SER A 385 15.31 -39.85 2.61
C SER A 385 14.09 -40.63 2.15
N SER A 386 13.85 -41.78 2.78
CA SER A 386 12.79 -42.74 2.47
C SER A 386 11.55 -42.59 3.35
N GLU A 387 11.37 -41.46 4.04
CA GLU A 387 10.21 -41.22 4.89
C GLU A 387 9.09 -40.56 4.10
N LEU A 388 8.30 -41.38 3.39
CA LEU A 388 6.85 -41.23 3.12
C LEU A 388 6.41 -42.28 2.06
N ALA A 389 6.80 -43.54 2.25
CA ALA A 389 6.12 -44.65 1.59
C ALA A 389 4.92 -45.05 2.45
N GLY A 390 3.74 -44.53 2.09
CA GLY A 390 2.44 -45.02 2.55
C GLY A 390 1.84 -44.31 3.76
N ARG A 391 1.11 -43.21 3.51
CA ARG A 391 -0.13 -42.84 4.22
C ARG A 391 -1.07 -42.12 3.27
#